data_AF-A0A435CUF0-F1
#
_entry.id   AF-A0A435CUF0-F1
#
_cell.length_a   1.000
_cell.length_b   1.000
_cell.length_c   1.000
_cell.angle_alpha   90.00
_cell.angle_beta   90.00
_cell.angle_gamma   90.00
#
_symmetry.space_group_name_H-M   'P 1'
#
loop_
_entity.id
_entity.type
_entity.pdbx_description
1 polymer ?
#
loop_
_entity_poly.entity_id
_entity_poly.type
_entity_poly.pdbx_seq_one_letter_code
_entity_poly.pdbx_strand_id
1 'polypeptide(L)'
;GDWLLLVEPGARLAEGWIDAVVAHTAKQTMPARFSRARADRAPFLARVFSGNRALAEGLVISKRQASALAKSARGAEALARGLATRRLNAEIWVAPPK
;
A
#
# COMPACT_ATOMS: atom_id res chain seq x y z
N GLY A 1 -13.10 13.33 3.37
CA GLY A 1 -12.58 12.17 2.63
C GLY A 1 -12.89 10.89 3.38
N ASP A 2 -13.30 9.85 2.66
CA ASP A 2 -13.75 8.56 3.21
C ASP A 2 -12.74 7.41 3.02
N TRP A 3 -11.62 7.74 2.38
CA TRP A 3 -10.53 6.84 2.08
C TRP A 3 -9.26 7.28 2.80
N LEU A 4 -8.44 6.31 3.16
CA LEU A 4 -7.14 6.47 3.81
C LEU A 4 -6.07 5.84 2.94
N LEU A 5 -4.94 6.54 2.84
CA LEU A 5 -3.73 6.08 2.18
C LEU A 5 -2.64 5.89 3.24
N LEU A 6 -2.19 4.65 3.41
CA LEU A 6 -1.12 4.27 4.32
C LEU A 6 0.15 4.04 3.50
N VAL A 7 1.22 4.73 3.89
CA VAL A 7 2.51 4.68 3.19
C VAL A 7 3.61 4.57 4.25
N GLU A 8 4.61 3.74 3.99
CA GLU A 8 5.76 3.61 4.86
C GLU A 8 6.63 4.88 4.82
N PRO A 9 7.12 5.40 5.96
CA PRO A 9 8.00 6.56 5.97
C PRO A 9 9.22 6.34 5.07
N GLY A 10 9.50 7.29 4.17
CA GLY A 10 10.61 7.20 3.21
C GLY A 10 10.23 6.57 1.87
N ALA A 11 9.01 6.02 1.72
CA ALA A 11 8.51 5.63 0.41
C ALA A 11 8.09 6.85 -0.42
N ARG A 12 8.18 6.73 -1.75
CA ARG A 12 7.80 7.79 -2.70
C ARG A 12 6.76 7.24 -3.66
N LEU A 13 5.71 8.01 -3.93
CA LEU A 13 4.67 7.64 -4.90
C LEU A 13 5.02 8.18 -6.28
N ALA A 14 4.74 7.40 -7.32
CA ALA A 14 4.92 7.80 -8.71
C ALA A 14 4.04 8.98 -9.11
N GLU A 15 4.49 9.73 -10.12
CA GLU A 15 3.69 10.78 -10.72
C GLU A 15 2.34 10.21 -11.19
N GLY A 16 1.26 11.00 -11.06
CA GLY A 16 -0.10 10.58 -11.38
C GLY A 16 -0.73 9.61 -10.37
N TRP A 17 -0.10 9.36 -9.21
CA TRP A 17 -0.68 8.48 -8.19
C TRP A 17 -2.05 8.95 -7.70
N ILE A 18 -2.27 10.27 -7.62
CA ILE A 18 -3.53 10.86 -7.16
C ILE A 18 -4.66 10.46 -8.11
N ASP A 19 -4.47 10.64 -9.41
CA ASP A 19 -5.48 10.31 -10.43
C ASP A 19 -5.83 8.82 -10.40
N ALA A 20 -4.83 7.95 -10.23
CA ALA A 20 -5.06 6.52 -10.09
C ALA A 20 -5.87 6.16 -8.84
N VAL A 21 -5.60 6.82 -7.70
CA VAL A 21 -6.36 6.62 -6.46
C VAL A 21 -7.78 7.15 -6.61
N VAL A 22 -7.97 8.34 -7.18
CA VAL A 22 -9.29 8.91 -7.44
C VAL A 22 -10.08 8.00 -8.38
N ALA A 23 -9.48 7.55 -9.48
CA ALA A 23 -10.13 6.64 -10.43
C ALA A 23 -10.50 5.28 -9.79
N HIS A 24 -9.67 4.76 -8.89
CA HIS A 24 -9.96 3.53 -8.16
C HIS A 24 -11.10 3.73 -7.17
N THR A 25 -11.01 4.76 -6.31
CA THR A 25 -12.00 5.02 -5.26
C THR A 25 -13.36 5.45 -5.80
N ALA A 26 -13.41 6.03 -7.00
CA ALA A 26 -14.65 6.33 -7.71
C ALA A 26 -15.35 5.07 -8.26
N LYS A 27 -14.58 4.03 -8.63
CA LYS A 27 -15.11 2.82 -9.29
C LYS A 27 -15.25 1.61 -8.35
N GLN A 28 -14.48 1.57 -7.27
CA GLN A 28 -14.26 0.36 -6.49
C GLN A 28 -14.30 0.61 -4.99
N THR A 29 -14.95 -0.30 -4.26
CA THR A 29 -15.11 -0.24 -2.81
C THR A 29 -14.11 -1.14 -2.06
N MET A 30 -13.25 -1.85 -2.78
CA MET A 30 -12.27 -2.76 -2.21
C MET A 30 -10.92 -2.07 -1.92
N PRO A 31 -10.17 -2.58 -0.91
CA PRO A 31 -8.80 -2.15 -0.65
C PRO A 31 -7.92 -2.27 -1.89
N ALA A 32 -6.93 -1.38 -2.02
CA ALA A 32 -5.93 -1.46 -3.08
C ALA A 32 -4.51 -1.22 -2.58
N ARG A 33 -3.53 -1.79 -3.27
CA ARG A 33 -2.10 -1.58 -3.05
C ARG A 33 -1.43 -1.05 -4.31
N PHE A 34 -0.41 -0.22 -4.16
CA PHE A 34 0.36 0.24 -5.32
C PHE A 34 1.21 -0.91 -5.87
N SER A 35 1.69 -0.72 -7.08
CA SER A 35 2.67 -1.63 -7.68
C SER A 35 4.06 -1.10 -7.38
N ARG A 36 5.05 -1.97 -7.13
CA ARG A 36 6.43 -1.50 -6.91
C ARG A 36 7.01 -0.97 -8.21
N ALA A 37 7.65 0.18 -8.16
CA ALA A 37 8.26 0.81 -9.33
C ALA A 37 9.31 -0.13 -9.95
N ARG A 38 9.31 -0.25 -11.28
CA ARG A 38 10.23 -1.19 -11.97
C ARG A 38 11.70 -0.79 -11.85
N ALA A 39 11.99 0.50 -11.71
CA ALA A 39 13.33 1.05 -11.49
C ALA A 39 13.88 0.75 -10.08
N ASP A 40 13.01 0.44 -9.12
CA ASP A 40 13.35 0.08 -7.73
C ASP A 40 13.44 -1.44 -7.52
N ARG A 41 13.67 -2.19 -8.60
CA ARG A 41 13.90 -3.63 -8.51
C ARG A 41 15.28 -3.88 -7.92
N ALA A 42 15.40 -3.74 -6.60
CA ALA A 42 16.49 -4.35 -5.87
C ALA A 42 16.62 -5.83 -6.30
N PRO A 43 17.84 -6.34 -6.52
CA PRO A 43 18.07 -7.70 -6.95
C PRO A 43 17.33 -8.66 -6.02
N PHE A 44 16.78 -9.72 -6.61
CA PHE A 44 15.80 -10.66 -6.04
C PHE A 44 16.14 -11.18 -4.63
N LEU A 45 17.41 -11.12 -4.21
CA LEU A 45 17.90 -11.56 -2.89
C LEU A 45 17.66 -10.57 -1.75
N ALA A 46 17.65 -9.25 -1.98
CA ALA A 46 17.28 -8.26 -0.94
C ALA A 46 15.79 -8.35 -0.56
N ARG A 47 14.99 -9.03 -1.39
CA ARG A 47 13.56 -9.26 -1.21
C ARG A 47 13.26 -10.27 -0.09
N VAL A 48 14.21 -11.16 0.23
CA VAL A 48 14.08 -12.16 1.31
C VAL A 48 14.47 -11.58 2.67
N PHE A 49 15.46 -10.67 2.69
CA PHE A 49 15.94 -10.02 3.93
C PHE A 49 15.11 -8.82 4.38
N SER A 50 14.26 -8.25 3.52
CA SER A 50 13.50 -7.03 3.86
C SER A 50 12.22 -7.28 4.66
N GLY A 51 11.98 -8.52 5.12
CA GLY A 51 10.78 -8.90 5.86
C GLY A 51 9.52 -8.78 4.99
N ASN A 52 8.48 -9.52 5.33
CA ASN A 52 7.20 -9.44 4.66
C ASN A 52 6.47 -8.14 5.05
N ARG A 53 7.04 -6.98 4.69
CA ARG A 53 6.52 -5.63 4.96
C ARG A 53 5.27 -5.41 4.12
N ALA A 54 4.12 -5.75 4.68
CA ALA A 54 2.85 -5.66 3.95
C ALA A 54 2.44 -4.23 3.58
N LEU A 55 3.06 -3.21 4.19
CA LEU A 55 2.90 -1.79 3.85
C LEU A 55 3.94 -1.25 2.87
N ALA A 56 4.95 -2.04 2.47
CA ALA A 56 5.99 -1.57 1.57
C ALA A 56 5.43 -1.10 0.23
N GLU A 57 4.32 -1.69 -0.21
CA GLU A 57 3.66 -1.35 -1.47
C GLU A 57 2.59 -0.26 -1.32
N GLY A 58 2.46 0.37 -0.15
CA GLY A 58 1.38 1.32 0.14
C GLY A 58 -0.01 0.67 0.13
N LEU A 59 -0.96 1.25 0.85
CA LEU A 59 -2.30 0.70 1.00
C LEU A 59 -3.36 1.79 0.97
N VAL A 60 -4.37 1.63 0.13
CA VAL A 60 -5.58 2.45 0.06
C VAL A 60 -6.74 1.64 0.61
N ILE A 61 -7.37 2.13 1.68
CA ILE A 61 -8.54 1.50 2.31
C ILE A 61 -9.60 2.53 2.67
N SER A 62 -10.87 2.13 2.71
CA SER A 62 -11.92 3.00 3.23
C SER A 62 -11.79 3.16 4.75
N LYS A 63 -12.29 4.28 5.30
CA LYS A 63 -12.37 4.51 6.75
C LYS A 63 -13.14 3.40 7.46
N ARG A 64 -14.23 2.90 6.85
CA ARG A 64 -15.01 1.78 7.41
C ARG A 64 -14.18 0.51 7.55
N GLN A 65 -13.41 0.17 6.52
CA GLN A 65 -12.49 -0.98 6.55
C GLN A 65 -11.38 -0.76 7.59
N ALA A 66 -10.78 0.43 7.61
CA ALA A 66 -9.76 0.78 8.59
C ALA A 66 -10.27 0.62 10.02
N SER A 67 -11.46 1.14 10.33
CA SER A 67 -12.09 1.01 11.65
C SER A 67 -12.46 -0.43 12.01
N ALA A 68 -12.90 -1.24 11.04
CA ALA A 68 -13.18 -2.65 11.27
C ALA A 68 -11.91 -3.44 11.60
N LEU A 69 -10.82 -3.15 10.87
CA LEU A 69 -9.53 -3.84 11.02
C LEU A 69 -8.73 -3.33 12.23
N ALA A 70 -8.89 -2.05 12.60
CA ALA A 70 -8.24 -1.48 13.79
C ALA A 70 -8.66 -2.17 15.09
N LYS A 71 -9.84 -2.81 15.10
CA LYS A 71 -10.32 -3.59 16.25
C LYS A 71 -9.54 -4.89 16.45
N SER A 72 -8.94 -5.45 15.40
CA SER A 72 -8.26 -6.76 15.42
C SER A 72 -6.76 -6.68 15.17
N ALA A 73 -6.27 -5.60 14.57
CA ALA A 73 -4.86 -5.45 14.23
C ALA A 73 -4.07 -4.76 15.34
N ARG A 74 -2.97 -5.40 15.78
CA ARG A 74 -1.99 -4.82 16.71
C ARG A 74 -1.11 -3.70 16.10
N GLY A 75 -1.42 -3.20 14.90
CA GLY A 75 -0.65 -2.15 14.22
C GLY A 75 -0.89 -2.08 12.71
N ALA A 76 -0.35 -1.04 12.05
CA ALA A 76 -0.61 -0.77 10.64
C ALA A 76 -0.12 -1.87 9.68
N GLU A 77 0.97 -2.56 10.02
CA GLU A 77 1.46 -3.69 9.24
C GLU A 77 0.58 -4.94 9.37
N ALA A 78 -0.02 -5.14 10.55
CA ALA A 78 -1.01 -6.20 10.76
C ALA A 78 -2.32 -5.89 10.01
N LEU A 79 -2.70 -4.61 9.90
CA LEU A 79 -3.81 -4.19 9.04
C LEU A 79 -3.56 -4.57 7.58
N ALA A 80 -2.34 -4.35 7.09
CA ALA A 80 -2.02 -4.59 5.69
C ALA A 80 -1.96 -6.09 5.33
N ARG A 81 -1.42 -6.96 6.21
CA ARG A 81 -1.20 -8.39 5.91
C ARG A 81 -2.45 -9.20 5.57
N GLY A 82 -3.59 -8.89 6.18
CA GLY A 82 -4.82 -9.70 6.07
C GLY A 82 -5.83 -9.27 4.99
N LEU A 83 -5.50 -8.27 4.17
CA LEU A 83 -6.46 -7.69 3.23
C LEU A 83 -6.38 -8.30 1.83
N ALA A 84 -7.54 -8.68 1.29
CA ALA A 84 -7.70 -8.87 -0.15
C ALA A 84 -7.64 -7.49 -0.82
N THR A 85 -6.59 -7.25 -1.61
CA THR A 85 -6.30 -5.95 -2.21
C THR A 85 -6.18 -6.07 -3.72
N ARG A 86 -6.74 -5.10 -4.46
CA ARG A 86 -6.46 -4.94 -5.89
C ARG A 86 -5.15 -4.18 -6.10
N ARG A 87 -4.47 -4.42 -7.22
CA ARG A 87 -3.36 -3.57 -7.66
C ARG A 87 -3.89 -2.26 -8.25
N LEU A 88 -3.39 -1.14 -7.74
CA LEU A 88 -3.58 0.18 -8.31
C LEU A 88 -2.71 0.34 -9.56
N ASN A 89 -3.22 1.06 -10.54
CA ASN A 89 -2.47 1.51 -11.73
C ASN A 89 -1.60 2.72 -11.38
N ALA A 90 -0.83 2.61 -10.30
CA ALA A 90 0.15 3.58 -9.85
C ALA A 90 1.30 2.85 -9.17
N GLU A 91 2.49 3.43 -9.29
CA GLU A 91 3.72 2.85 -8.78
C GLU A 91 4.17 3.52 -7.48
N ILE A 92 4.94 2.77 -6.69
CA ILE A 92 5.58 3.24 -5.45
C ILE A 92 7.06 2.79 -5.43
N TRP A 93 7.96 3.71 -5.10
CA TRP A 93 9.31 3.39 -4.65
C TRP A 93 9.27 3.11 -3.16
N VAL A 94 9.72 1.93 -2.77
CA VAL A 94 9.58 1.49 -1.39
C VAL A 94 10.59 2.18 -0.50
N ALA A 95 10.28 2.30 0.80
CA ALA A 95 11.26 2.76 1.75
C ALA A 95 12.46 1.78 1.82
N PRO A 96 13.71 2.28 1.82
CA PRO A 96 14.87 1.44 2.03
C PRO A 96 14.75 0.69 3.38
N PRO A 97 15.27 -0.54 3.49
CA PRO A 97 15.31 -1.23 4.78
C PRO A 97 16.16 -0.42 5.78
N LYS A 98 15.70 -0.36 7.03
CA LYS A 98 16.39 0.31 8.14
C LYS A 98 17.38 -0.64 8.81
#